data_AF-A0A0F9W220-F1
#
_entry.id   AF-A0A0F9W220-F1
#
_cell.length_a   1.000
_cell.length_b   1.000
_cell.length_c   1.000
_cell.angle_alpha   90.00
_cell.angle_beta   90.00
_cell.angle_gamma   90.00
#
_symmetry.space_group_name_H-M   'P 1'
#
loop_
_entity.id
_entity.type
_entity.pdbx_description
1 polymer ?
#
loop_
_entity_poly.entity_id
_entity_poly.type
_entity_poly.pdbx_seq_one_letter_code
_entity_poly.pdbx_strand_id
1 'polypeptide(L)'
;MIIQIWMEGFRATGESSEASKIGEYEAKDFDAAVKQHMEKHPGDVNIEGPDCYMTKEAYKNRRSDYSIWACKLFDNETDARKAFG
;
A
#
# COMPACT_ATOMS: atom_id res chain seq x y z
N MET A 1 -2.35 -8.57 -17.31
CA MET A 1 -1.04 -7.91 -17.08
C MET A 1 -0.58 -8.34 -15.70
N ILE A 2 0.71 -8.64 -15.50
CA ILE A 2 1.20 -8.92 -14.15
C ILE A 2 1.45 -7.58 -13.47
N ILE A 3 0.77 -7.34 -12.35
CA ILE A 3 0.92 -6.16 -11.51
C ILE A 3 1.55 -6.60 -10.20
N GLN A 4 2.59 -5.90 -9.78
CA GLN A 4 3.26 -6.15 -8.51
C GLN A 4 2.66 -5.24 -7.44
N ILE A 5 2.49 -5.75 -6.24
CA ILE A 5 2.07 -4.97 -5.08
C ILE A 5 3.30 -4.79 -4.19
N TRP A 6 3.69 -3.55 -4.00
CA TRP A 6 4.82 -3.13 -3.19
C TRP A 6 4.32 -2.35 -1.98
N MET A 7 4.89 -2.62 -0.81
CA MET A 7 4.64 -1.87 0.42
C MET A 7 5.82 -0.91 0.65
N GLU A 8 5.53 0.32 1.07
CA GLU A 8 6.59 1.23 1.49
C GLU A 8 7.37 0.68 2.68
N GLY A 9 8.62 1.11 2.79
CA GLY A 9 9.41 0.82 3.98
C GLY A 9 8.92 1.64 5.19
N PHE A 10 9.22 1.13 6.38
CA PHE A 10 8.89 1.78 7.64
C PHE A 10 10.08 1.82 8.58
N ARG A 11 10.02 2.75 9.53
CA ARG A 11 10.92 2.83 10.68
C ARG A 11 10.11 3.21 11.91
N ALA A 12 9.92 2.25 12.80
CA ALA A 12 9.32 2.43 14.11
C ALA A 12 10.39 2.22 15.19
N THR A 13 10.08 2.53 16.45
CA THR A 13 11.02 2.35 17.56
C THR A 13 11.38 0.87 17.72
N GLY A 14 12.57 0.49 17.26
CA GLY A 14 13.11 -0.87 17.36
C GLY A 14 12.91 -1.77 16.13
N GLU A 15 12.11 -1.34 15.16
CA GLU A 15 11.83 -2.12 13.94
C GLU A 15 11.91 -1.24 12.69
N SER A 16 12.47 -1.79 11.62
CA SER A 16 12.49 -1.13 10.31
C SER A 16 12.51 -2.15 9.20
N SER A 17 11.88 -1.81 8.08
CA SER A 17 11.99 -2.55 6.84
C SER A 17 12.16 -1.59 5.67
N GLU A 18 12.89 -2.04 4.66
CA GLU A 18 12.87 -1.41 3.34
C GLU A 18 11.53 -1.70 2.63
N ALA A 19 11.31 -1.03 1.50
CA ALA A 19 10.18 -1.33 0.64
C ALA A 19 10.20 -2.81 0.22
N SER A 20 9.06 -3.48 0.31
CA SER A 20 8.98 -4.93 0.13
C SER A 20 7.86 -5.32 -0.83
N LYS A 21 8.14 -6.29 -1.70
CA LYS A 21 7.12 -6.86 -2.58
C LYS A 21 6.23 -7.80 -1.79
N ILE A 22 4.94 -7.50 -1.76
CA ILE A 22 3.92 -8.28 -1.05
C ILE A 22 3.37 -9.40 -1.93
N GLY A 23 3.24 -9.15 -3.24
CA GLY A 23 2.80 -10.16 -4.18
C GLY A 23 2.74 -9.69 -5.62
N GLU A 24 2.35 -10.59 -6.52
CA GLU A 24 2.17 -10.33 -7.94
C GLU A 24 0.88 -11.00 -8.41
N TYR A 25 0.09 -10.27 -9.18
CA TYR A 25 -1.25 -10.68 -9.58
C TYR A 25 -1.48 -10.41 -11.05
N GLU A 26 -2.16 -11.34 -11.71
CA GLU A 26 -2.65 -11.10 -13.07
C GLU A 26 -3.94 -10.28 -12.98
N ALA A 27 -3.84 -8.99 -13.29
CA ALA A 27 -4.93 -8.04 -13.15
C ALA A 27 -4.94 -7.03 -14.30
N LYS A 28 -6.01 -6.24 -14.35
CA LYS A 28 -6.18 -5.14 -15.31
C LYS A 28 -5.61 -3.81 -14.81
N ASP A 29 -5.63 -3.59 -13.51
CA ASP A 29 -5.23 -2.37 -12.81
C ASP A 29 -4.81 -2.71 -11.37
N PHE A 30 -4.19 -1.75 -10.68
CA PHE A 30 -3.67 -1.92 -9.33
C PHE A 30 -4.78 -2.27 -8.32
N ASP A 31 -5.92 -1.60 -8.38
CA ASP A 31 -7.07 -1.87 -7.51
C ASP A 31 -7.57 -3.31 -7.65
N ALA A 32 -7.62 -3.86 -8.88
CA ALA A 32 -7.96 -5.26 -9.09
C ALA A 32 -6.89 -6.21 -8.54
N ALA A 33 -5.61 -5.86 -8.61
CA ALA A 33 -4.53 -6.63 -8.00
C ALA A 33 -4.66 -6.64 -6.47
N VAL A 34 -4.90 -5.49 -5.85
CA VAL A 34 -5.12 -5.36 -4.40
C VAL A 34 -6.37 -6.12 -3.96
N LYS A 35 -7.47 -6.06 -4.73
CA LYS A 35 -8.67 -6.85 -4.44
C LYS A 35 -8.40 -8.35 -4.47
N GLN A 36 -7.65 -8.84 -5.45
CA GLN A 36 -7.23 -10.25 -5.48
C GLN A 36 -6.34 -10.61 -4.29
N HIS A 37 -5.46 -9.70 -3.87
CA HIS A 37 -4.67 -9.89 -2.67
C HIS A 37 -5.54 -9.98 -1.41
N MET A 38 -6.52 -9.09 -1.26
CA MET A 38 -7.50 -9.12 -0.15
C MET A 38 -8.35 -10.39 -0.14
N GLU A 39 -8.71 -10.93 -1.31
CA GLU A 39 -9.44 -12.21 -1.42
C GLU A 39 -8.60 -13.41 -0.95
N LYS A 40 -7.28 -13.39 -1.19
CA LYS A 40 -6.34 -14.43 -0.73
C LYS A 40 -5.89 -14.22 0.73
N HIS A 41 -5.81 -12.97 1.19
CA HIS A 41 -5.33 -12.56 2.50
C HIS A 41 -6.36 -11.65 3.18
N PRO A 42 -7.49 -12.22 3.63
CA PRO A 42 -8.58 -11.43 4.20
C PRO A 42 -8.13 -10.72 5.48
N GLY A 43 -8.29 -9.39 5.51
CA GLY A 43 -7.96 -8.54 6.65
C GLY A 43 -6.53 -7.99 6.68
N ASP A 44 -5.70 -8.30 5.68
CA ASP A 44 -4.31 -7.81 5.64
C ASP A 44 -4.22 -6.33 5.17
N VAL A 45 -5.07 -5.97 4.21
CA VAL A 45 -5.13 -4.61 3.63
C VAL A 45 -6.25 -3.80 4.26
N ASN A 46 -5.91 -2.58 4.66
CA ASN A 46 -6.85 -1.53 5.03
C ASN A 46 -7.13 -0.62 3.82
N ILE A 47 -8.41 -0.28 3.64
CA ILE A 47 -8.84 0.77 2.71
C ILE A 47 -8.81 2.09 3.47
N GLU A 48 -8.05 3.05 2.97
CA GLU A 48 -7.84 4.34 3.62
C GLU A 48 -9.11 5.19 3.56
N GLY A 49 -9.66 5.50 4.73
CA GLY A 49 -10.81 6.40 4.88
C GLY A 49 -10.38 7.83 5.18
N PRO A 50 -11.29 8.82 5.04
CA PRO A 50 -11.01 10.20 5.43
C PRO A 50 -10.67 10.35 6.91
N ASP A 51 -11.18 9.46 7.77
CA ASP A 51 -10.93 9.46 9.22
C ASP A 51 -9.48 9.07 9.59
N CYS A 52 -8.72 8.49 8.65
CA CYS A 52 -7.30 8.18 8.82
C CYS A 52 -6.40 9.42 8.67
N TYR A 53 -6.96 10.58 8.31
CA TYR A 53 -6.21 11.81 8.01
C TYR A 53 -6.72 12.99 8.84
N MET A 54 -5.80 13.85 9.26
CA MET A 54 -6.13 15.06 10.03
C MET A 54 -6.97 16.07 9.24
N THR A 55 -6.86 16.09 7.91
CA THR A 55 -7.60 17.01 7.05
C THR A 55 -8.13 16.29 5.80
N LYS A 56 -9.24 16.79 5.26
CA LYS A 56 -9.79 16.32 3.97
C LYS A 56 -8.82 16.54 2.82
N GLU A 57 -7.97 17.56 2.90
CA GLU A 57 -6.94 17.83 1.90
C GLU A 57 -5.83 16.77 1.95
N ALA A 58 -5.37 16.39 3.14
CA ALA A 58 -4.41 15.29 3.28
C ALA A 58 -4.97 13.96 2.76
N TYR A 59 -6.26 13.68 3.01
CA TYR A 59 -6.93 12.52 2.42
C TYR A 59 -6.99 12.59 0.89
N LYS A 60 -7.27 13.75 0.29
CA LYS A 60 -7.31 13.92 -1.17
C LYS A 60 -5.92 13.80 -1.82
N ASN A 61 -4.89 14.25 -1.12
CA ASN A 61 -3.49 14.21 -1.57
C ASN A 61 -2.75 12.95 -1.08
N ARG A 62 -3.49 11.91 -0.65
CA ARG A 62 -2.88 10.64 -0.22
C ARG A 62 -2.15 9.98 -1.38
N ARG A 63 -1.11 9.22 -1.04
CA ARG A 63 -0.26 8.54 -2.03
C ARG A 63 -0.86 7.23 -2.54
N SER A 64 -1.73 6.61 -1.74
CA SER A 64 -2.39 5.36 -2.05
C SER A 64 -3.70 5.24 -1.28
N ASP A 65 -4.63 4.48 -1.85
CA ASP A 65 -5.93 4.16 -1.25
C ASP A 65 -5.84 2.96 -0.29
N TYR A 66 -4.69 2.29 -0.27
CA TYR A 66 -4.49 1.03 0.44
C TYR A 66 -3.25 1.07 1.33
N SER A 67 -3.35 0.41 2.48
CA SER A 67 -2.23 0.22 3.38
C SER A 67 -2.24 -1.14 4.05
N ILE A 68 -1.06 -1.65 4.37
CA ILE A 68 -0.84 -2.81 5.24
C ILE A 68 -0.11 -2.26 6.46
N TRP A 69 -0.68 -2.40 7.66
CA TRP A 69 -0.07 -1.88 8.89
C TRP A 69 0.38 -0.41 8.78
N ALA A 70 -0.51 0.44 8.27
CA ALA A 70 -0.27 1.87 7.98
C ALA A 70 0.79 2.19 6.90
N CYS A 71 1.47 1.18 6.34
CA CYS A 71 2.40 1.31 5.23
C CYS A 71 1.64 1.30 3.90
N LYS A 72 1.77 2.36 3.10
CA LYS A 72 1.10 2.52 1.81
C LYS A 72 1.54 1.48 0.78
N LEU A 73 0.59 1.08 -0.07
CA LEU A 73 0.83 0.15 -1.18
C LEU A 73 0.99 0.88 -2.52
N PHE A 74 1.85 0.36 -3.37
CA PHE A 74 2.18 0.89 -4.70
C PHE A 74 2.22 -0.25 -5.73
N ASP A 75 2.01 0.10 -6.99
CA ASP A 75 2.10 -0.84 -8.13
C ASP A 75 3.55 -1.07 -8.60
N ASN A 76 4.52 -0.36 -8.01
CA ASN A 76 5.93 -0.44 -8.38
C ASN A 76 6.87 -0.17 -7.19
N GLU A 77 8.06 -0.75 -7.28
CA GLU A 77 9.10 -0.64 -6.25
C GLU A 77 9.64 0.79 -6.08
N THR A 78 9.76 1.52 -7.19
CA THR A 78 10.42 2.82 -7.19
C THR A 78 9.64 3.82 -6.34
N ASP A 79 8.32 3.83 -6.45
CA ASP A 79 7.47 4.72 -5.67
C ASP A 79 7.36 4.25 -4.22
N ALA A 80 7.29 2.94 -3.97
CA ALA A 80 7.34 2.38 -2.61
C ALA A 80 8.64 2.76 -1.86
N ARG A 81 9.78 2.82 -2.57
CA ARG A 81 11.05 3.27 -2.00
C ARG A 81 11.09 4.78 -1.74
N LYS A 82 10.51 5.59 -2.62
CA LYS A 82 10.45 7.06 -2.46
C LYS A 82 9.51 7.49 -1.33
N ALA A 83 8.52 6.66 -1.03
CA ALA A 83 7.50 6.95 -0.04
C ALA A 83 8.00 6.86 1.41
N PHE A 84 9.25 6.44 1.65
CA PHE A 84 9.83 6.32 2.99
C PHE A 84 9.52 7.56 3.86
N GLY A 85 8.89 7.29 5.01
CA GLY A 85 8.31 8.28 5.93
C GLY A 85 9.22 9.42 6.34
#